data_AF-A0A3M2HTU9-F1
#
_entry.id   AF-A0A3M2HTU9-F1
#
_cell.length_a   1.000
_cell.length_b   1.000
_cell.length_c   1.000
_cell.angle_alpha   90.00
_cell.angle_beta   90.00
_cell.angle_gamma   90.00
#
_symmetry.space_group_name_H-M   'P 1'
#
loop_
_entity.id
_entity.type
_entity.pdbx_description
1 polymer ?
#
loop_
_entity_poly.entity_id
_entity_poly.type
_entity_poly.pdbx_seq_one_letter_code
_entity_poly.pdbx_strand_id
1 'polypeptide(L)'
;MDMKKFVRKNTCRQGFRTARQLPLMGALAVLCFLSGGPLNVFAQQAPVNLNITIPVRDGRTQVEEASNGTPVVQIATPNAAGVSHNVYDQYDVGPRGHVLNNSKDNVRTQLGGWIQGNANLMSSPSDSLILNEVTSTNPSVLNGYIEVAGRKADVIIANPNGITCGGCGFINTAKAGLTTGRPVFGGDGSLSAFKVEGGSISIAGRGMDVSQLDRVDLISHAVRINAGLWA
;
A
#
# COMPACT_ATOMS: atom_id res chain seq x y z
N MET A 1 51.39 0.22 -25.71
CA MET A 1 49.91 0.19 -25.82
C MET A 1 49.42 1.57 -25.43
N ASP A 2 48.86 2.27 -26.41
CA ASP A 2 48.62 3.72 -26.48
C ASP A 2 47.19 4.04 -26.04
N MET A 3 47.00 5.04 -25.17
CA MET A 3 45.69 5.40 -24.61
C MET A 3 45.44 6.90 -24.86
N LYS A 4 44.78 7.20 -26.00
CA LYS A 4 44.39 8.55 -26.40
C LYS A 4 42.94 8.86 -26.04
N LYS A 5 42.79 10.00 -25.37
CA LYS A 5 41.59 10.74 -24.98
C LYS A 5 40.66 11.02 -26.16
N PHE A 6 39.34 10.99 -25.94
CA PHE A 6 38.42 11.94 -26.56
C PHE A 6 37.12 12.11 -25.75
N VAL A 7 36.94 13.29 -25.14
CA VAL A 7 35.70 13.75 -24.49
C VAL A 7 35.15 14.88 -25.36
N ARG A 8 33.94 14.72 -25.92
CA ARG A 8 33.23 15.79 -26.66
C ARG A 8 32.33 16.58 -25.71
N LYS A 9 32.52 17.90 -25.66
CA LYS A 9 31.55 18.89 -25.14
C LYS A 9 30.88 19.54 -26.36
N ASN A 10 29.55 19.57 -26.39
CA ASN A 10 28.77 20.31 -27.38
C ASN A 10 28.21 21.58 -26.72
N THR A 11 28.58 22.74 -27.26
CA THR A 11 27.98 24.04 -26.91
C THR A 11 27.42 24.65 -28.20
N CYS A 12 26.11 24.88 -28.27
CA CYS A 12 25.44 25.49 -29.41
C CYS A 12 25.29 27.00 -29.17
N ARG A 13 25.83 27.82 -30.07
CA ARG A 13 25.78 29.30 -30.06
C ARG A 13 24.48 29.79 -30.71
N GLN A 14 23.78 30.71 -30.05
CA GLN A 14 22.71 31.51 -30.64
C GLN A 14 23.26 32.81 -31.24
N GLY A 15 22.74 33.19 -32.42
CA GLY A 15 23.00 34.48 -33.06
C GLY A 15 21.69 35.19 -33.37
N PHE A 16 21.39 36.26 -32.63
CA PHE A 16 20.34 37.22 -32.91
C PHE A 16 20.90 38.30 -33.86
N ARG A 17 20.21 38.56 -34.98
CA ARG A 17 20.42 39.75 -35.82
C ARG A 17 19.13 40.55 -35.89
N THR A 18 19.26 41.81 -35.49
CA THR A 18 18.31 42.93 -35.54
C THR A 18 17.94 43.34 -36.97
N ALA A 19 16.67 43.74 -37.18
CA ALA A 19 16.29 44.64 -38.27
C ALA A 19 15.11 45.54 -37.83
N ARG A 20 15.13 46.76 -38.34
CA ARG A 20 14.42 47.98 -37.91
C ARG A 20 13.58 48.47 -39.09
N GLN A 21 12.43 49.11 -38.83
CA GLN A 21 11.79 50.24 -39.57
C GLN A 21 10.25 50.14 -39.80
N LEU A 22 9.59 51.29 -39.54
CA LEU A 22 8.18 51.72 -39.70
C LEU A 22 7.97 52.42 -41.09
N PRO A 23 6.80 53.00 -41.48
CA PRO A 23 5.37 52.63 -41.34
C PRO A 23 4.50 52.89 -42.61
N LEU A 24 3.18 52.63 -42.48
CA LEU A 24 2.00 53.36 -43.03
C LEU A 24 1.41 53.07 -44.45
N MET A 25 0.07 52.91 -44.40
CA MET A 25 -1.00 53.10 -45.41
C MET A 25 -1.33 52.00 -46.44
N GLY A 26 -2.56 51.48 -46.30
CA GLY A 26 -3.54 51.59 -47.38
C GLY A 26 -4.06 50.29 -48.01
N ALA A 27 -5.38 50.16 -47.99
CA ALA A 27 -6.25 49.41 -48.93
C ALA A 27 -6.48 47.89 -48.71
N LEU A 28 -7.67 47.61 -48.17
CA LEU A 28 -8.71 46.71 -48.70
C LEU A 28 -8.27 45.47 -49.52
N ALA A 29 -8.36 44.28 -48.93
CA ALA A 29 -8.79 43.06 -49.63
C ALA A 29 -9.19 41.95 -48.65
N VAL A 30 -10.46 41.57 -48.76
CA VAL A 30 -11.11 40.26 -48.51
C VAL A 30 -10.15 39.09 -48.23
N LEU A 31 -10.34 38.33 -47.14
CA LEU A 31 -10.44 36.86 -47.11
C LEU A 31 -10.59 36.30 -45.68
N CYS A 32 -11.46 35.30 -45.55
CA CYS A 32 -11.66 34.37 -44.43
C CYS A 32 -10.54 34.25 -43.39
N PHE A 33 -10.84 34.52 -42.13
CA PHE A 33 -10.39 33.66 -41.03
C PHE A 33 -11.48 33.58 -39.97
N LEU A 34 -12.05 32.38 -39.84
CA LEU A 34 -12.72 31.93 -38.64
C LEU A 34 -11.83 32.28 -37.45
N SER A 35 -12.29 33.17 -36.57
CA SER A 35 -11.63 33.46 -35.30
C SER A 35 -11.84 32.30 -34.32
N GLY A 36 -11.30 31.14 -34.69
CA GLY A 36 -11.00 30.04 -33.77
C GLY A 36 -9.77 30.42 -32.96
N GLY A 37 -9.90 31.37 -32.04
CA GLY A 37 -8.90 31.56 -31.00
C GLY A 37 -8.79 30.26 -30.19
N PRO A 38 -7.60 29.80 -29.83
CA PRO A 38 -7.49 28.61 -28.99
C PRO A 38 -8.19 28.90 -27.67
N LEU A 39 -9.32 28.22 -27.44
CA LEU A 39 -9.88 28.08 -26.12
C LEU A 39 -8.81 27.42 -25.27
N ASN A 40 -8.18 28.18 -24.39
CA ASN A 40 -7.38 27.63 -23.31
C ASN A 40 -8.36 26.89 -22.39
N VAL A 41 -8.59 25.62 -22.67
CA VAL A 41 -9.22 24.70 -21.74
C VAL A 41 -8.20 24.50 -20.62
N PHE A 42 -8.32 25.28 -19.56
CA PHE A 42 -7.79 24.85 -18.28
C PHE A 42 -8.55 23.57 -17.95
N ALA A 43 -7.89 22.41 -18.08
CA ALA A 43 -8.39 21.19 -17.49
C ALA A 43 -8.48 21.45 -15.98
N GLN A 44 -9.69 21.77 -15.51
CA GLN A 44 -9.98 21.78 -14.09
C GLN A 44 -9.88 20.31 -13.66
N GLN A 45 -8.72 19.96 -13.12
CA GLN A 45 -8.48 18.62 -12.62
C GLN A 45 -9.54 18.39 -11.54
N ALA A 46 -10.48 17.48 -11.80
CA ALA A 46 -11.31 16.96 -10.73
C ALA A 46 -10.36 16.42 -9.66
N PRO A 47 -10.63 16.66 -8.37
CA PRO A 47 -9.83 16.04 -7.33
C PRO A 47 -9.80 14.54 -7.59
N VAL A 48 -8.61 13.97 -7.72
CA VAL A 48 -8.45 12.51 -7.76
C VAL A 48 -8.92 12.03 -6.40
N ASN A 49 -10.15 11.52 -6.36
CA ASN A 49 -10.61 10.76 -5.22
C ASN A 49 -9.80 9.47 -5.22
N LEU A 50 -8.77 9.43 -4.37
CA LEU A 50 -7.97 8.23 -4.08
C LEU A 50 -8.83 7.29 -3.27
N ASN A 51 -9.92 6.78 -3.86
CA ASN A 51 -10.70 5.74 -3.23
C ASN A 51 -9.77 4.51 -3.15
N ILE A 52 -9.07 4.35 -2.03
CA ILE A 52 -8.22 3.20 -1.75
C ILE A 52 -9.16 2.03 -1.52
N THR A 53 -9.50 1.35 -2.60
CA THR A 53 -10.25 0.11 -2.50
C THR A 53 -9.26 -1.00 -2.16
N ILE A 54 -9.08 -1.28 -0.87
CA ILE A 54 -8.74 -2.63 -0.42
C ILE A 54 -10.10 -3.34 -0.35
N PRO A 55 -10.52 -4.10 -1.38
CA PRO A 55 -11.84 -4.71 -1.41
C PRO A 55 -11.97 -5.73 -0.27
N VAL A 56 -12.89 -5.43 0.65
CA VAL A 56 -13.27 -6.26 1.79
C VAL A 56 -14.54 -7.04 1.44
N ARG A 57 -14.68 -8.26 1.97
CA ARG A 57 -15.71 -9.20 1.51
C ARG A 57 -16.94 -9.29 2.41
N ASP A 58 -16.83 -8.97 3.70
CA ASP A 58 -17.84 -9.37 4.69
C ASP A 58 -18.50 -8.21 5.47
N GLY A 59 -18.16 -6.96 5.15
CA GLY A 59 -18.71 -5.75 5.78
C GLY A 59 -18.31 -5.55 7.24
N ARG A 60 -17.61 -6.51 7.86
CA ARG A 60 -17.10 -6.43 9.24
C ARG A 60 -15.79 -5.67 9.33
N THR A 61 -15.04 -5.67 8.23
CA THR A 61 -13.82 -4.89 8.04
C THR A 61 -14.16 -3.67 7.19
N GLN A 62 -13.63 -2.50 7.54
CA GLN A 62 -13.73 -1.32 6.69
C GLN A 62 -12.34 -0.75 6.42
N VAL A 63 -12.17 -0.07 5.29
CA VAL A 63 -10.91 0.58 4.91
C VAL A 63 -11.20 2.05 4.67
N GLU A 64 -10.42 2.89 5.33
CA GLU A 64 -10.48 4.34 5.27
C GLU A 64 -9.08 4.88 4.95
N GLU A 65 -8.97 6.20 4.77
CA GLU A 65 -7.68 6.89 4.67
C GLU A 65 -7.47 7.79 5.89
N ALA A 66 -6.28 7.74 6.46
CA ALA A 66 -5.83 8.77 7.37
C ALA A 66 -5.64 10.11 6.64
N SER A 67 -5.55 11.23 7.37
CA SER A 67 -5.41 12.56 6.77
C SER A 67 -4.17 12.73 5.85
N ASN A 68 -3.17 11.86 5.99
CA ASN A 68 -1.98 11.85 5.13
C ASN A 68 -2.05 10.86 3.95
N GLY A 69 -3.21 10.23 3.71
CA GLY A 69 -3.43 9.27 2.63
C GLY A 69 -2.86 7.86 2.87
N THR A 70 -2.57 7.52 4.14
CA THR A 70 -2.22 6.16 4.54
C THR A 70 -3.52 5.35 4.72
N PRO A 71 -3.64 4.16 4.11
CA PRO A 71 -4.79 3.28 4.36
C PRO A 71 -4.88 2.89 5.84
N VAL A 72 -6.08 2.96 6.39
CA VAL A 72 -6.43 2.52 7.75
C VAL A 72 -7.50 1.46 7.64
N VAL A 73 -7.17 0.23 8.03
CA VAL A 73 -8.11 -0.87 8.15
C VAL A 73 -8.76 -0.80 9.53
N GLN A 74 -10.04 -0.50 9.56
CA GLN A 74 -10.89 -0.71 10.73
C GLN A 74 -11.15 -2.22 10.84
N ILE A 75 -10.35 -2.90 11.65
CA ILE A 75 -10.41 -4.34 11.80
C ILE A 75 -11.76 -4.77 12.40
N ALA A 76 -12.18 -5.99 12.06
CA ALA A 76 -13.41 -6.58 12.55
C ALA A 76 -13.37 -6.79 14.07
N THR A 77 -14.55 -6.82 14.68
CA THR A 77 -14.71 -7.22 16.08
C THR A 77 -14.10 -8.61 16.33
N PRO A 78 -13.25 -8.79 17.36
CA PRO A 78 -12.68 -10.10 17.64
C PRO A 78 -13.74 -11.07 18.16
N ASN A 79 -13.50 -12.35 17.91
CA ASN A 79 -14.29 -13.40 18.53
C ASN A 79 -13.88 -13.64 20.00
N ALA A 80 -14.56 -14.58 20.67
CA ALA A 80 -14.30 -14.90 22.08
C ALA A 80 -12.87 -15.40 22.37
N ALA A 81 -12.17 -15.91 21.35
CA ALA A 81 -10.78 -16.34 21.44
C ALA A 81 -9.77 -15.20 21.15
N GLY A 82 -10.22 -13.96 20.96
CA GLY A 82 -9.37 -12.80 20.72
C GLY A 82 -8.83 -12.70 19.28
N VAL A 83 -9.47 -13.39 18.33
CA VAL A 83 -9.11 -13.34 16.90
C VAL A 83 -10.02 -12.37 16.18
N SER A 84 -9.46 -11.30 15.61
CA SER A 84 -10.13 -10.48 14.60
C SER A 84 -9.85 -11.04 13.22
N HIS A 85 -10.90 -11.55 12.58
CA HIS A 85 -10.83 -12.17 11.27
C HIS A 85 -11.33 -11.20 10.20
N ASN A 86 -10.41 -10.75 9.36
CA ASN A 86 -10.64 -9.74 8.34
C ASN A 86 -10.51 -10.41 6.97
N VAL A 87 -11.55 -10.32 6.15
CA VAL A 87 -11.65 -11.06 4.88
C VAL A 87 -11.63 -10.10 3.69
N TYR A 88 -10.73 -10.38 2.75
CA TYR A 88 -10.42 -9.52 1.61
C TYR A 88 -10.55 -10.25 0.28
N ASP A 89 -10.84 -9.48 -0.77
CA ASP A 89 -10.62 -9.89 -2.15
C ASP A 89 -9.20 -9.53 -2.64
N GLN A 90 -8.58 -8.51 -2.06
CA GLN A 90 -7.19 -8.11 -2.33
C GLN A 90 -6.58 -7.56 -1.05
N TYR A 91 -5.35 -7.97 -0.75
CA TYR A 91 -4.61 -7.44 0.39
C TYR A 91 -3.16 -7.15 -0.04
N ASP A 92 -2.94 -5.91 -0.48
CA ASP A 92 -1.63 -5.39 -0.85
C ASP A 92 -1.22 -4.26 0.09
N VAL A 93 0.10 -4.09 0.23
CA VAL A 93 0.67 -3.00 1.02
C VAL A 93 1.60 -2.20 0.13
N GLY A 94 1.24 -0.95 -0.12
CA GLY A 94 2.08 -0.03 -0.87
C GLY A 94 3.29 0.45 -0.06
N PRO A 95 4.22 1.20 -0.69
CA PRO A 95 5.42 1.71 0.00
C PRO A 95 5.15 2.65 1.18
N ARG A 96 3.96 3.29 1.22
CA ARG A 96 3.53 4.12 2.37
C ARG A 96 3.11 3.28 3.58
N GLY A 97 2.93 1.97 3.40
CA GLY A 97 2.39 1.07 4.42
C GLY A 97 0.88 1.14 4.54
N HIS A 98 0.35 0.45 5.55
CA HIS A 98 -1.02 0.62 6.04
C HIS A 98 -1.06 0.52 7.56
N VAL A 99 -2.20 0.91 8.13
CA VAL A 99 -2.49 0.77 9.56
C VAL A 99 -3.63 -0.23 9.78
N LEU A 100 -3.48 -1.14 10.74
CA LEU A 100 -4.53 -1.99 11.30
C LEU A 100 -5.01 -1.34 12.60
N ASN A 101 -6.24 -0.84 12.64
CA ASN A 101 -6.74 -0.07 13.78
C ASN A 101 -7.27 -0.96 14.91
N ASN A 102 -6.40 -1.36 15.84
CA ASN A 102 -6.72 -2.09 17.07
C ASN A 102 -6.90 -1.17 18.29
N SER A 103 -7.37 0.06 18.06
CA SER A 103 -7.60 1.05 19.12
C SER A 103 -9.08 1.32 19.32
N LYS A 104 -9.53 1.42 20.58
CA LYS A 104 -10.87 1.92 20.92
C LYS A 104 -10.92 3.45 20.97
N ASP A 105 -9.78 4.05 21.28
CA ASP A 105 -9.61 5.48 21.46
C ASP A 105 -8.87 6.10 20.28
N ASN A 106 -8.95 7.42 20.15
CA ASN A 106 -8.12 8.15 19.20
C ASN A 106 -6.64 7.92 19.53
N VAL A 107 -5.85 7.57 18.53
CA VAL A 107 -4.45 7.19 18.71
C VAL A 107 -3.59 7.80 17.62
N ARG A 108 -2.36 8.15 17.99
CA ARG A 108 -1.34 8.59 17.05
C ARG A 108 -0.53 7.39 16.57
N THR A 109 -0.56 7.17 15.27
CA THR A 109 0.21 6.14 14.56
C THR A 109 1.46 6.74 13.93
N GLN A 110 2.44 5.90 13.62
CA GLN A 110 3.69 6.28 12.96
C GLN A 110 3.47 6.53 11.47
N LEU A 111 2.66 5.70 10.81
CA LEU A 111 2.38 5.77 9.38
C LEU A 111 1.25 6.76 9.07
N GLY A 112 0.12 6.70 9.80
CA GLY A 112 -1.09 7.46 9.50
C GLY A 112 -1.27 8.78 10.27
N GLY A 113 -0.43 9.06 11.27
CA GLY A 113 -0.67 10.19 12.18
C GLY A 113 -1.86 9.93 13.11
N TRP A 114 -2.61 10.97 13.46
CA TRP A 114 -3.79 10.82 14.33
C TRP A 114 -4.94 10.16 13.57
N ILE A 115 -5.43 9.06 14.12
CA ILE A 115 -6.63 8.35 13.63
C ILE A 115 -7.66 8.23 14.74
N GLN A 116 -8.92 8.09 14.36
CA GLN A 116 -10.01 7.84 15.30
C GLN A 116 -10.00 6.40 15.81
N GLY A 117 -10.60 6.17 16.98
CA GLY A 117 -10.84 4.82 17.48
C GLY A 117 -11.72 3.99 16.54
N ASN A 118 -11.47 2.68 16.49
CA ASN A 118 -12.22 1.73 15.68
C ASN A 118 -13.57 1.42 16.34
N ALA A 119 -14.66 1.80 15.68
CA ALA A 119 -16.03 1.60 16.16
C ALA A 119 -16.40 0.11 16.35
N ASN A 120 -15.77 -0.80 15.62
CA ASN A 120 -16.00 -2.24 15.74
C ASN A 120 -15.55 -2.81 17.10
N LEU A 121 -14.70 -2.08 17.84
CA LEU A 121 -14.06 -2.54 19.08
C LEU A 121 -14.71 -1.96 20.34
N MET A 122 -15.70 -1.07 20.24
CA MET A 122 -16.27 -0.35 21.40
C MET A 122 -16.77 -1.32 22.49
N SER A 123 -17.47 -2.38 22.11
CA SER A 123 -18.11 -3.33 23.03
C SER A 123 -17.30 -4.62 23.27
N SER A 124 -16.12 -4.76 22.68
CA SER A 124 -15.36 -6.02 22.69
C SER A 124 -14.03 -5.93 23.42
N PRO A 125 -13.49 -7.03 23.98
CA PRO A 125 -12.09 -7.04 24.40
C PRO A 125 -11.20 -6.71 23.20
N SER A 126 -10.00 -6.16 23.41
CA SER A 126 -9.10 -5.91 22.27
C SER A 126 -8.36 -7.16 21.84
N ASP A 127 -8.06 -7.21 20.55
CA ASP A 127 -7.58 -8.39 19.84
C ASP A 127 -6.17 -8.76 20.26
N SER A 128 -5.94 -10.05 20.44
CA SER A 128 -4.59 -10.60 20.58
C SER A 128 -4.00 -11.00 19.22
N LEU A 129 -4.86 -11.32 18.25
CA LEU A 129 -4.49 -11.76 16.92
C LEU A 129 -5.36 -11.08 15.85
N ILE A 130 -4.71 -10.44 14.88
CA ILE A 130 -5.35 -9.88 13.69
C ILE A 130 -5.01 -10.79 12.51
N LEU A 131 -6.02 -11.51 12.01
CA LEU A 131 -5.92 -12.37 10.85
C LEU A 131 -6.48 -11.65 9.63
N ASN A 132 -5.65 -11.49 8.60
CA ASN A 132 -6.01 -10.92 7.31
C ASN A 132 -6.03 -12.03 6.27
N GLU A 133 -7.20 -12.46 5.83
CA GLU A 133 -7.38 -13.55 4.88
C GLU A 133 -7.86 -13.05 3.52
N VAL A 134 -7.11 -13.40 2.46
CA VAL A 134 -7.57 -13.20 1.09
C VAL A 134 -8.28 -14.46 0.61
N THR A 135 -9.54 -14.31 0.19
CA THR A 135 -10.39 -15.43 -0.26
C THR A 135 -10.68 -15.43 -1.76
N SER A 136 -10.20 -14.42 -2.50
CA SER A 136 -10.21 -14.40 -3.96
C SER A 136 -9.10 -15.28 -4.55
N THR A 137 -8.88 -15.18 -5.87
CA THR A 137 -7.77 -15.82 -6.58
C THR A 137 -6.52 -14.95 -6.69
N ASN A 138 -6.52 -13.75 -6.11
CA ASN A 138 -5.43 -12.80 -6.30
C ASN A 138 -4.31 -13.02 -5.27
N PRO A 139 -3.03 -12.95 -5.68
CA PRO A 139 -1.90 -12.95 -4.75
C PRO A 139 -1.75 -11.61 -4.03
N SER A 140 -0.99 -11.62 -2.94
CA SER A 140 -0.66 -10.41 -2.15
C SER A 140 0.75 -9.91 -2.43
N VAL A 141 0.91 -8.60 -2.53
CA VAL A 141 2.20 -7.91 -2.66
C VAL A 141 2.36 -6.91 -1.52
N LEU A 142 3.41 -7.10 -0.71
CA LEU A 142 3.71 -6.34 0.50
C LEU A 142 5.00 -5.55 0.31
N ASN A 143 4.89 -4.26 0.01
CA ASN A 143 6.00 -3.36 -0.31
C ASN A 143 6.23 -2.26 0.74
N GLY A 144 5.59 -2.33 1.90
CA GLY A 144 5.75 -1.36 2.98
C GLY A 144 5.36 -1.93 4.34
N TYR A 145 5.40 -1.07 5.37
CA TYR A 145 5.13 -1.49 6.75
C TYR A 145 3.64 -1.66 7.03
N ILE A 146 3.35 -2.58 7.93
CA ILE A 146 2.04 -2.83 8.50
C ILE A 146 2.10 -2.41 9.97
N GLU A 147 1.36 -1.39 10.33
CA GLU A 147 1.33 -0.88 11.71
C GLU A 147 0.05 -1.28 12.43
N VAL A 148 0.16 -1.85 13.63
CA VAL A 148 -0.99 -2.01 14.52
C VAL A 148 -1.17 -0.75 15.37
N ALA A 149 -2.27 -0.03 15.19
CA ALA A 149 -2.61 1.11 16.03
C ALA A 149 -3.21 0.68 17.36
N GLY A 150 -2.90 1.41 18.43
CA GLY A 150 -3.42 1.13 19.76
C GLY A 150 -2.71 -0.06 20.40
N ARG A 151 -3.48 -1.07 20.84
CA ARG A 151 -2.91 -2.23 21.54
C ARG A 151 -2.11 -3.11 20.58
N LYS A 152 -0.88 -3.46 21.00
CA LYS A 152 -0.04 -4.46 20.32
C LYS A 152 -0.80 -5.77 20.12
N ALA A 153 -0.70 -6.35 18.93
CA ALA A 153 -1.28 -7.64 18.57
C ALA A 153 -0.35 -8.43 17.63
N ASP A 154 -0.55 -9.74 17.57
CA ASP A 154 0.06 -10.58 16.54
C ASP A 154 -0.68 -10.37 15.21
N VAL A 155 0.02 -10.43 14.09
CA VAL A 155 -0.55 -10.19 12.76
C VAL A 155 -0.28 -11.38 11.85
N ILE A 156 -1.32 -11.90 11.20
CA ILE A 156 -1.19 -12.93 10.19
C ILE A 156 -1.79 -12.45 8.88
N ILE A 157 -1.11 -12.75 7.78
CA ILE A 157 -1.57 -12.54 6.41
C ILE A 157 -1.65 -13.91 5.75
N ALA A 158 -2.87 -14.34 5.43
CA ALA A 158 -3.19 -15.61 4.82
C ALA A 158 -3.67 -15.39 3.38
N ASN A 159 -2.91 -15.86 2.40
CA ASN A 159 -3.32 -15.82 0.99
C ASN A 159 -2.89 -17.10 0.27
N PRO A 160 -3.83 -18.03 0.00
CA PRO A 160 -3.54 -19.27 -0.70
C PRO A 160 -2.92 -19.12 -2.09
N ASN A 161 -3.12 -17.96 -2.73
CA ASN A 161 -2.60 -17.69 -4.08
C ASN A 161 -1.12 -17.26 -4.06
N GLY A 162 -0.56 -16.97 -2.88
CA GLY A 162 0.83 -16.57 -2.70
C GLY A 162 1.01 -15.17 -2.13
N ILE A 163 2.19 -14.94 -1.56
CA ILE A 163 2.57 -13.68 -0.91
C ILE A 163 3.97 -13.29 -1.37
N THR A 164 4.13 -12.04 -1.82
CA THR A 164 5.44 -11.46 -2.12
C THR A 164 5.74 -10.31 -1.16
N CYS A 165 6.86 -10.36 -0.44
CA CYS A 165 7.36 -9.27 0.37
C CYS A 165 8.56 -8.61 -0.33
N GLY A 166 8.43 -7.32 -0.64
CA GLY A 166 9.38 -6.50 -1.42
C GLY A 166 9.92 -5.28 -0.66
N GLY A 167 10.01 -5.37 0.67
CA GLY A 167 10.23 -4.25 1.59
C GLY A 167 9.12 -4.14 2.63
N CYS A 168 8.57 -5.28 3.06
CA CYS A 168 7.56 -5.32 4.09
C CYS A 168 8.21 -5.32 5.49
N GLY A 169 7.45 -4.85 6.47
CA GLY A 169 7.85 -4.83 7.88
C GLY A 169 6.64 -4.62 8.76
N PHE A 170 6.83 -4.71 10.07
CA PHE A 170 5.73 -4.61 11.03
C PHE A 170 6.07 -3.61 12.13
N ILE A 171 5.07 -2.86 12.56
CA ILE A 171 5.18 -1.88 13.63
C ILE A 171 4.13 -2.21 14.69
N ASN A 172 4.55 -2.20 15.96
CA ASN A 172 3.70 -2.54 17.11
C ASN A 172 3.08 -3.95 17.02
N THR A 173 3.87 -4.91 16.51
CA THR A 173 3.52 -6.32 16.39
C THR A 173 4.57 -7.15 17.12
N ALA A 174 4.19 -8.17 17.89
CA ALA A 174 5.17 -9.09 18.50
C ALA A 174 5.52 -10.21 17.51
N LYS A 175 4.51 -10.86 16.94
CA LYS A 175 4.70 -11.94 15.97
C LYS A 175 3.98 -11.64 14.67
N ALA A 176 4.69 -11.85 13.56
CA ALA A 176 4.11 -11.77 12.23
C ALA A 176 4.11 -13.14 11.54
N GLY A 177 2.99 -13.51 10.93
CA GLY A 177 2.85 -14.73 10.13
C GLY A 177 2.49 -14.41 8.68
N LEU A 178 3.24 -14.96 7.73
CA LEU A 178 2.84 -15.00 6.33
C LEU A 178 2.51 -16.45 5.99
N THR A 179 1.33 -16.69 5.43
CA THR A 179 0.89 -18.06 5.10
C THR A 179 0.15 -18.17 3.79
N THR A 180 0.37 -19.28 3.07
CA THR A 180 -0.47 -19.68 1.93
C THR A 180 -1.50 -20.74 2.30
N GLY A 181 -1.65 -21.01 3.60
CA GLY A 181 -2.70 -21.88 4.10
C GLY A 181 -4.00 -21.14 4.39
N ARG A 182 -5.12 -21.82 4.20
CA ARG A 182 -6.43 -21.35 4.67
C ARG A 182 -6.52 -21.52 6.20
N PRO A 183 -6.96 -20.51 6.96
CA PRO A 183 -7.14 -20.63 8.40
C PRO A 183 -8.19 -21.69 8.73
N VAL A 184 -7.91 -22.51 9.74
CA VAL A 184 -8.82 -23.51 10.30
C VAL A 184 -9.10 -23.11 11.74
N PHE A 185 -10.37 -22.86 12.05
CA PHE A 185 -10.80 -22.46 13.39
C PHE A 185 -11.25 -23.66 14.23
N GLY A 186 -10.91 -23.63 15.51
CA GLY A 186 -11.42 -24.56 16.51
C GLY A 186 -12.88 -24.28 16.87
N GLY A 187 -13.49 -25.20 17.63
CA GLY A 187 -14.88 -25.06 18.07
C GLY A 187 -15.16 -23.87 18.99
N ASP A 188 -14.11 -23.34 19.64
CA ASP A 188 -14.13 -22.14 20.49
C ASP A 188 -13.87 -20.83 19.71
N GLY A 189 -13.66 -20.92 18.39
CA GLY A 189 -13.28 -19.80 17.53
C GLY A 189 -11.78 -19.46 17.55
N SER A 190 -10.95 -20.20 18.28
CA SER A 190 -9.50 -20.03 18.22
C SER A 190 -8.96 -20.40 16.84
N LEU A 191 -7.87 -19.77 16.41
CA LEU A 191 -7.15 -20.20 15.21
C LEU A 191 -6.34 -21.47 15.56
N SER A 192 -6.75 -22.61 15.01
CA SER A 192 -6.18 -23.92 15.34
C SER A 192 -5.07 -24.36 14.39
N ALA A 193 -5.22 -24.11 13.09
CA ALA A 193 -4.26 -24.55 12.08
C ALA A 193 -4.34 -23.72 10.79
N PHE A 194 -3.39 -23.97 9.88
CA PHE A 194 -3.45 -23.54 8.48
C PHE A 194 -3.44 -24.76 7.56
N LYS A 195 -4.44 -24.86 6.67
CA LYS A 195 -4.47 -25.88 5.62
C LYS A 195 -3.74 -25.37 4.38
N VAL A 196 -2.51 -25.82 4.18
CA VAL A 196 -1.67 -25.44 3.03
C VAL A 196 -1.89 -26.43 1.89
N GLU A 197 -2.44 -25.96 0.78
CA GLU A 197 -2.71 -26.77 -0.42
C GLU A 197 -1.87 -26.33 -1.63
N GLY A 198 -1.19 -25.19 -1.54
CA GLY A 198 -0.39 -24.62 -2.62
C GLY A 198 0.14 -23.23 -2.28
N GLY A 199 0.47 -22.46 -3.32
CA GLY A 199 0.99 -21.10 -3.20
C GLY A 199 2.45 -21.02 -2.75
N SER A 200 3.09 -19.88 -3.01
CA SER A 200 4.45 -19.63 -2.55
C SER A 200 4.58 -18.30 -1.82
N ILE A 201 5.47 -18.26 -0.83
CA ILE A 201 5.95 -17.02 -0.21
C ILE A 201 7.29 -16.65 -0.85
N SER A 202 7.40 -15.39 -1.31
CA SER A 202 8.63 -14.86 -1.89
C SER A 202 9.11 -13.62 -1.13
N ILE A 203 10.30 -13.67 -0.56
CA ILE A 203 11.00 -12.50 -0.03
C ILE A 203 11.98 -12.01 -1.10
N ALA A 204 11.77 -10.79 -1.59
CA ALA A 204 12.48 -10.23 -2.73
C ALA A 204 12.73 -8.72 -2.55
N GLY A 205 13.40 -8.10 -3.53
CA GLY A 205 13.60 -6.64 -3.54
C GLY A 205 14.31 -6.14 -2.27
N ARG A 206 13.65 -5.22 -1.55
CA ARG A 206 14.19 -4.64 -0.30
C ARG A 206 14.13 -5.58 0.91
N GLY A 207 13.62 -6.80 0.74
CA GLY A 207 13.59 -7.81 1.78
C GLY A 207 12.43 -7.66 2.75
N MET A 208 12.60 -8.22 3.95
CA MET A 208 11.66 -8.13 5.07
C MET A 208 12.41 -7.60 6.29
N ASP A 209 11.88 -6.53 6.88
CA ASP A 209 12.34 -6.02 8.17
C ASP A 209 11.63 -6.77 9.29
N VAL A 210 12.42 -7.44 10.14
CA VAL A 210 11.96 -8.17 11.31
C VAL A 210 12.55 -7.61 12.61
N SER A 211 13.18 -6.44 12.58
CA SER A 211 13.85 -5.79 13.73
C SER A 211 12.92 -5.47 14.91
N GLN A 212 11.63 -5.27 14.64
CA GLN A 212 10.61 -4.95 15.65
C GLN A 212 9.78 -6.18 16.07
N LEU A 213 10.09 -7.36 15.53
CA LEU A 213 9.38 -8.60 15.81
C LEU A 213 10.18 -9.48 16.77
N ASP A 214 9.49 -10.15 17.67
CA ASP A 214 10.07 -11.23 18.47
C ASP A 214 10.18 -12.52 17.64
N ARG A 215 9.27 -12.68 16.67
CA ARG A 215 9.19 -13.87 15.81
C ARG A 215 8.51 -13.57 14.48
N VAL A 216 8.98 -14.24 13.43
CA VAL A 216 8.32 -14.33 12.13
C VAL A 216 8.08 -15.80 11.77
N ASP A 217 6.89 -16.11 11.27
CA ASP A 217 6.54 -17.44 10.75
C ASP A 217 6.19 -17.35 9.25
N LEU A 218 6.84 -18.18 8.42
CA LEU A 218 6.55 -18.33 7.00
C LEU A 218 6.00 -19.74 6.74
N ILE A 219 4.70 -19.86 6.47
CA ILE A 219 4.00 -21.15 6.38
C ILE A 219 3.43 -21.31 4.96
N SER A 220 4.07 -22.10 4.11
CA SER A 220 3.59 -22.26 2.72
C SER A 220 4.03 -23.55 2.09
N HIS A 221 3.50 -23.84 0.89
CA HIS A 221 3.95 -24.98 0.11
C HIS A 221 5.38 -24.79 -0.39
N ALA A 222 5.78 -23.56 -0.72
CA ALA A 222 7.14 -23.21 -1.10
C ALA A 222 7.53 -21.82 -0.62
N VAL A 223 8.73 -21.69 -0.05
CA VAL A 223 9.33 -20.41 0.35
C VAL A 223 10.55 -20.12 -0.53
N ARG A 224 10.63 -18.89 -1.06
CA ARG A 224 11.79 -18.37 -1.79
C ARG A 224 12.31 -17.13 -1.09
N ILE A 225 13.60 -17.13 -0.74
CA ILE A 225 14.26 -15.99 -0.10
C ILE A 225 15.40 -15.55 -0.99
N ASN A 226 15.18 -14.45 -1.70
CA ASN A 226 16.14 -13.86 -2.65
C ASN A 226 16.59 -12.45 -2.23
N ALA A 227 16.20 -12.01 -1.03
CA ALA A 227 16.55 -10.72 -0.45
C ALA A 227 16.75 -10.85 1.06
N GLY A 228 17.24 -9.78 1.68
CA GLY A 228 17.57 -9.76 3.10
C GLY A 228 16.36 -10.02 4.00
N LEU A 229 16.58 -10.85 5.02
CA LEU A 229 15.80 -10.89 6.25
C LEU A 229 16.70 -10.27 7.32
N TRP A 230 16.33 -9.14 7.90
CA TRP A 230 17.21 -8.41 8.81
C TRP A 230 16.47 -7.88 10.02
N ALA A 231 17.19 -7.85 11.14
CA ALA A 231 16.79 -7.38 12.45
C ALA A 231 17.83 -6.40 12.98
#